data_AF-A0A933SCL9-F1
#
_entry.id   AF-A0A933SCL9-F1
#
_cell.length_a   1.000
_cell.length_b   1.000
_cell.length_c   1.000
_cell.angle_alpha   90.00
_cell.angle_beta   90.00
_cell.angle_gamma   90.00
#
_symmetry.space_group_name_H-M   'P 1'
#
loop_
_entity.id
_entity.type
_entity.pdbx_description
1 polymer ?
#
loop_
_entity_poly.entity_id
_entity_poly.type
_entity_poly.pdbx_seq_one_letter_code
_entity_poly.pdbx_strand_id
1 'polypeptide(L)'
;MSDPRLALVFPLVSGDRALRDVEQIARHHRIQSSPGYSDAAAWLVASLRAAGLEPEVVRVSGDGATALAGCVMPLGWDCERGSATLHGTDGPRAVASFADEPLSLVQRSVSAAGRWPVVALADGASASHYDGIDVRGKVVLTDGAVMRVHQLAVLERGAAGLLSDGRRLVPPARTRETDPDSLAYTSFWWGDAAPSGWGVVLSPGEGERLRGRLAAREAVELEVDIAAAFAPRDIELVSAVVPGPLPGEVLVTAHLCHPKPGANDNGSGVAAALECARVVAALAAGGRLPAERRTVRWLWMPEFTGTHAWIAARPEAAGATIAALNLDMVGEDQAQCASVQQLERAPHFASSFVEELLARLRQEGWGESVPFAHEEVRYGGGSDHAVWLDPARGVPCGMLIQWPDRYYHSNLDGPERCDPRSLAHAARIACAFALTVAAPAADDLRTLAAEIEARTRRRLRAALDSPQPLRAARAARLAGHTALASLDRLAIGLDAAHPVRAALRAAVLAAADGMEGHFDSEIAPTLPVEPVPAAARPGRVPVRLQRTPIVPMLTHQSGFSALPHDARERFVALEEQAGGYLAFEVAWFAANGERAIPEIAELVRDEGHEVGDEALEEWFALVAEMGAARWRE
;
A
#
# COMPACT_ATOMS: atom_id res chain seq x y z
N MET A 1 -8.16 -10.08 -29.24
CA MET A 1 -8.92 -8.93 -29.79
C MET A 1 -8.78 -7.82 -28.77
N SER A 2 -8.46 -6.59 -29.20
CA SER A 2 -8.36 -5.46 -28.26
C SER A 2 -9.72 -5.19 -27.60
N ASP A 3 -9.71 -4.88 -26.30
CA ASP A 3 -10.90 -4.54 -25.54
C ASP A 3 -11.61 -3.33 -26.17
N PRO A 4 -12.89 -3.44 -26.56
CA PRO A 4 -13.59 -2.36 -27.26
C PRO A 4 -13.73 -1.10 -26.40
N ARG A 5 -13.64 -1.20 -25.07
CA ARG A 5 -13.66 -0.02 -24.18
C ARG A 5 -12.38 0.79 -24.29
N LEU A 6 -11.24 0.16 -24.60
CA LEU A 6 -10.00 0.90 -24.84
C LEU A 6 -10.15 1.87 -26.01
N ALA A 7 -10.74 1.42 -27.13
CA ALA A 7 -11.03 2.28 -28.28
C ALA A 7 -11.94 3.47 -27.92
N LEU A 8 -12.82 3.32 -26.93
CA LEU A 8 -13.70 4.37 -26.45
C LEU A 8 -12.96 5.45 -25.64
N VAL A 9 -11.94 5.05 -24.87
CA VAL A 9 -11.23 5.90 -23.89
C VAL A 9 -9.93 6.49 -24.44
N PHE A 10 -9.26 5.81 -25.37
CA PHE A 10 -8.03 6.30 -26.03
C PHE A 10 -8.10 7.76 -26.48
N PRO A 11 -9.16 8.23 -27.18
CA PRO A 11 -9.25 9.62 -27.64
C PRO A 11 -9.63 10.63 -26.54
N LEU A 12 -10.00 10.17 -25.34
CA LEU A 12 -10.48 11.02 -24.24
C LEU A 12 -9.44 11.21 -23.13
N VAL A 13 -8.63 10.18 -22.88
CA VAL A 13 -7.56 10.21 -21.88
C VAL A 13 -6.43 11.13 -22.33
N SER A 14 -5.99 12.03 -21.46
CA SER A 14 -4.89 12.97 -21.68
C SER A 14 -3.83 12.84 -20.60
N GLY A 15 -2.67 12.32 -20.98
CA GLY A 15 -1.47 12.26 -20.14
C GLY A 15 -1.01 13.62 -19.66
N ASP A 16 -0.98 14.62 -20.54
CA ASP A 16 -0.55 15.99 -20.19
C ASP A 16 -1.49 16.68 -19.21
N ARG A 17 -2.79 16.34 -19.22
CA ARG A 17 -3.73 16.83 -18.21
C ARG A 17 -3.46 16.16 -16.87
N ALA A 18 -3.26 14.84 -16.86
CA ALA A 18 -2.89 14.11 -15.64
C ALA A 18 -1.56 14.61 -15.06
N LEU A 19 -0.55 14.90 -15.89
CA LEU A 19 0.72 15.46 -15.42
C LEU A 19 0.54 16.83 -14.76
N ARG A 20 -0.28 17.71 -15.36
CA ARG A 20 -0.62 18.99 -14.73
C ARG A 20 -1.35 18.83 -13.40
N ASP A 21 -2.17 17.79 -13.26
CA ASP A 21 -2.80 17.46 -11.97
C ASP A 21 -1.75 17.02 -10.93
N VAL A 22 -0.76 16.20 -11.32
CA VAL A 22 0.40 15.86 -10.46
C VAL A 22 1.12 17.12 -10.00
N GLU A 23 1.39 18.06 -10.91
CA GLU A 23 2.02 19.35 -10.58
C GLU A 23 1.20 20.22 -9.61
N GLN A 24 -0.14 20.05 -9.55
CA GLN A 24 -0.96 20.73 -8.54
C GLN A 24 -0.86 20.02 -7.19
N ILE A 25 -1.04 18.69 -7.18
CA ILE A 25 -1.02 17.87 -5.98
C ILE A 25 0.33 17.97 -5.26
N ALA A 26 1.43 17.95 -6.02
CA ALA A 26 2.79 18.00 -5.50
C ALA A 26 3.18 19.35 -4.86
N ARG A 27 2.29 20.35 -4.88
CA ARG A 27 2.49 21.62 -4.16
C ARG A 27 2.17 21.50 -2.68
N HIS A 28 1.38 20.50 -2.31
CA HIS A 28 0.84 20.35 -0.96
C HIS A 28 1.70 19.40 -0.13
N HIS A 29 2.06 19.81 1.09
CA HIS A 29 2.65 18.91 2.08
C HIS A 29 1.53 18.13 2.78
N ARG A 30 1.01 17.12 2.07
CA ARG A 30 -0.26 16.44 2.33
C ARG A 30 -0.13 15.26 3.31
N ILE A 31 0.53 15.50 4.46
CA ILE A 31 0.59 14.55 5.59
C ILE A 31 -0.82 14.25 6.12
N GLN A 32 -1.09 13.02 6.56
CA GLN A 32 -2.41 12.65 7.08
C GLN A 32 -2.83 13.56 8.24
N SER A 33 -4.06 14.06 8.22
CA SER A 33 -4.60 14.98 9.24
C SER A 33 -3.83 16.31 9.33
N SER A 34 -3.44 16.89 8.19
CA SER A 34 -2.73 18.18 8.12
C SER A 34 -3.45 19.21 7.24
N PRO A 35 -3.16 20.52 7.37
CA PRO A 35 -3.65 21.57 6.49
C PRO A 35 -3.36 21.29 5.02
N GLY A 36 -2.15 20.83 4.71
CA GLY A 36 -1.77 20.50 3.33
C GLY A 36 -2.61 19.37 2.74
N TYR A 37 -3.04 18.41 3.57
CA TYR A 37 -3.96 17.36 3.14
C TYR A 37 -5.37 17.92 2.86
N SER A 38 -5.91 18.74 3.76
CA SER A 38 -7.22 19.37 3.57
C SER A 38 -7.24 20.30 2.34
N ASP A 39 -6.14 21.02 2.07
CA ASP A 39 -5.98 21.84 0.86
C ASP A 39 -5.99 20.98 -0.42
N ALA A 40 -5.27 19.85 -0.42
CA ALA A 40 -5.26 18.92 -1.54
C ALA A 40 -6.66 18.29 -1.78
N ALA A 41 -7.38 17.96 -0.70
CA ALA A 41 -8.76 17.47 -0.78
C ALA A 41 -9.70 18.53 -1.35
N ALA A 42 -9.56 19.80 -0.94
CA ALA A 42 -10.34 20.91 -1.48
C ALA A 42 -10.07 21.15 -2.96
N TRP A 43 -8.80 21.10 -3.38
CA TRP A 43 -8.43 21.16 -4.80
C TRP A 43 -9.05 20.01 -5.60
N LEU A 44 -8.99 18.78 -5.09
CA LEU A 44 -9.55 17.61 -5.76
C LEU A 44 -11.07 17.72 -5.90
N VAL A 45 -11.77 18.16 -4.86
CA VAL A 45 -13.22 18.43 -4.88
C VAL A 45 -13.58 19.46 -5.96
N ALA A 46 -12.79 20.54 -6.08
CA ALA A 46 -12.99 21.54 -7.13
C ALA A 46 -12.76 20.95 -8.54
N SER A 47 -11.72 20.13 -8.69
CA SER A 47 -11.40 19.43 -9.95
C SER A 47 -12.49 18.44 -10.39
N LEU A 48 -13.10 17.73 -9.44
CA LEU A 48 -14.23 16.83 -9.70
C LEU A 48 -15.49 17.60 -10.14
N ARG A 49 -15.80 18.70 -9.47
CA ARG A 49 -16.92 19.59 -9.86
C ARG A 49 -16.70 20.19 -11.25
N ALA A 50 -15.48 20.62 -11.56
CA ALA A 50 -15.13 21.12 -12.89
C ALA A 50 -15.29 20.05 -13.98
N ALA A 51 -15.21 18.76 -13.63
CA ALA A 51 -15.48 17.64 -14.52
C ALA A 51 -16.97 17.27 -14.62
N GLY A 52 -17.87 18.00 -13.94
CA GLY A 52 -19.31 17.74 -13.92
C GLY A 52 -19.73 16.60 -13.00
N LEU A 53 -18.88 16.21 -12.04
CA LEU A 53 -19.21 15.25 -10.99
C LEU A 53 -19.67 15.96 -9.71
N GLU A 54 -20.50 15.29 -8.93
CA GLU A 54 -20.90 15.72 -7.59
C GLU A 54 -20.06 14.96 -6.54
N PRO A 55 -19.00 15.58 -6.00
CA PRO A 55 -18.15 14.93 -5.01
C PRO A 55 -18.82 14.89 -3.63
N GLU A 56 -18.59 13.78 -2.95
CA GLU A 56 -18.93 13.54 -1.56
C GLU A 56 -17.67 13.64 -0.70
N VAL A 57 -17.78 14.30 0.45
CA VAL A 57 -16.70 14.42 1.43
C VAL A 57 -17.18 13.89 2.77
N VAL A 58 -16.70 12.71 3.14
CA VAL A 58 -16.92 12.14 4.47
C VAL A 58 -15.81 12.64 5.39
N ARG A 59 -16.17 13.15 6.57
CA ARG A 59 -15.20 13.58 7.57
C ARG A 59 -15.16 12.60 8.73
N VAL A 60 -13.95 12.23 9.14
CA VAL A 60 -13.69 11.37 10.31
C VAL A 60 -12.68 12.04 11.23
N SER A 61 -12.76 11.79 12.53
CA SER A 61 -11.87 12.41 13.51
C SER A 61 -10.42 11.91 13.34
N GLY A 62 -9.47 12.81 13.14
CA GLY A 62 -8.03 12.58 13.21
C GLY A 62 -7.46 13.11 14.54
N ASP A 63 -7.77 12.40 15.62
CA ASP A 63 -7.52 12.79 17.01
C ASP A 63 -6.49 11.91 17.75
N GLY A 64 -5.91 10.90 17.07
CA GLY A 64 -4.99 9.96 17.70
C GLY A 64 -5.66 8.93 18.63
N ALA A 65 -6.98 8.91 18.74
CA ALA A 65 -7.68 8.07 19.72
C ALA A 65 -8.86 7.29 19.10
N THR A 66 -9.55 7.89 18.14
CA THR A 66 -10.67 7.27 17.43
C THR A 66 -10.15 6.08 16.62
N ALA A 67 -10.67 4.89 16.93
CA ALA A 67 -10.38 3.67 16.20
C ALA A 67 -11.52 3.34 15.22
N LEU A 68 -11.20 3.26 13.92
CA LEU A 68 -12.14 2.90 12.87
C LEU A 68 -11.69 1.60 12.21
N ALA A 69 -12.56 0.58 12.26
CA ALA A 69 -12.27 -0.77 11.75
C ALA A 69 -10.93 -1.34 12.25
N GLY A 70 -10.55 -1.07 13.51
CA GLY A 70 -9.31 -1.56 14.10
C GLY A 70 -8.07 -0.69 13.86
N CYS A 71 -8.20 0.40 13.11
CA CYS A 71 -7.13 1.37 12.87
C CYS A 71 -7.35 2.66 13.67
N VAL A 72 -6.37 3.07 14.48
CA VAL A 72 -6.35 4.34 15.21
C VAL A 72 -6.03 5.47 14.23
N MET A 73 -6.93 6.45 14.12
CA MET A 73 -6.78 7.55 13.19
C MET A 73 -5.63 8.49 13.59
N PRO A 74 -4.83 8.99 12.64
CA PRO A 74 -3.66 9.81 12.96
C PRO A 74 -4.06 11.15 13.58
N LEU A 75 -3.34 11.53 14.64
CA LEU A 75 -3.47 12.85 15.26
C LEU A 75 -2.93 13.94 14.33
N GLY A 76 -3.68 15.04 14.21
CA GLY A 76 -3.27 16.17 13.38
C GLY A 76 -1.98 16.83 13.85
N TRP A 77 -1.16 17.24 12.88
CA TRP A 77 0.14 17.86 13.11
C TRP A 77 0.38 19.03 12.18
N ASP A 78 0.76 20.17 12.78
CA ASP A 78 1.07 21.41 12.09
C ASP A 78 2.46 21.88 12.52
N CYS A 79 3.31 22.27 11.56
CA CYS A 79 4.61 22.89 11.83
C CYS A 79 4.62 24.31 11.26
N GLU A 80 4.77 25.30 12.14
CA GLU A 80 4.81 26.72 11.78
C GLU A 80 6.20 27.11 11.28
N ARG A 81 7.24 26.67 11.99
CA ARG A 81 8.63 26.86 11.61
C ARG A 81 9.52 25.74 12.12
N GLY A 82 10.61 25.52 11.42
CA GLY A 82 11.61 24.52 11.78
C GLY A 82 12.95 24.87 11.14
N SER A 83 14.00 24.94 11.94
CA SER A 83 15.36 25.14 11.44
C SER A 83 16.37 24.40 12.30
N ALA A 84 17.50 24.06 11.69
CA ALA A 84 18.62 23.46 12.40
C ALA A 84 19.97 23.93 11.87
N THR A 85 20.91 24.19 12.78
CA THR A 85 22.27 24.66 12.48
C THR A 85 23.28 23.79 13.22
N LEU A 86 24.26 23.25 12.49
CA LEU A 86 25.41 22.57 13.09
C LEU A 86 26.47 23.59 13.49
N HIS A 87 27.08 23.41 14.66
CA HIS A 87 28.19 24.20 15.15
C HIS A 87 29.39 23.29 15.43
N GLY A 88 30.54 23.64 14.87
CA GLY A 88 31.82 22.98 15.16
C GLY A 88 32.99 23.88 14.76
N THR A 89 34.14 23.29 14.39
CA THR A 89 35.37 24.04 14.07
C THR A 89 35.23 24.96 12.87
N ASP A 90 34.38 24.59 11.91
CA ASP A 90 34.13 25.36 10.68
C ASP A 90 33.12 26.50 10.87
N GLY A 91 32.64 26.72 12.10
CA GLY A 91 31.60 27.70 12.42
C GLY A 91 30.16 27.17 12.23
N PRO A 92 29.15 28.06 12.35
CA PRO A 92 27.74 27.69 12.20
C PRO A 92 27.39 27.39 10.74
N ARG A 93 26.65 26.31 10.51
CA ARG A 93 26.17 25.90 9.18
C ARG A 93 24.74 25.37 9.24
N ALA A 94 23.83 26.01 8.52
CA ALA A 94 22.45 25.55 8.40
C ALA A 94 22.39 24.17 7.72
N VAL A 95 21.54 23.29 8.25
CA VAL A 95 21.30 21.94 7.73
C VAL A 95 19.82 21.61 7.51
N ALA A 96 18.90 22.39 8.09
CA ALA A 96 17.47 22.21 7.86
C ALA A 96 16.72 23.54 7.85
N SER A 97 15.71 23.62 6.98
CA SER A 97 14.75 24.72 6.85
C SER A 97 13.42 24.13 6.40
N PHE A 98 12.45 24.03 7.31
CA PHE A 98 11.13 23.46 7.01
C PHE A 98 10.36 24.28 5.96
N ALA A 99 10.58 25.60 5.94
CA ALA A 99 9.94 26.49 4.99
C ALA A 99 10.40 26.25 3.54
N ASP A 100 11.69 25.94 3.35
CA ASP A 100 12.27 25.67 2.02
C ASP A 100 12.06 24.20 1.63
N GLU A 101 12.28 23.29 2.57
CA GLU A 101 12.29 21.84 2.37
C GLU A 101 11.60 21.13 3.56
N PRO A 102 10.30 20.82 3.47
CA PRO A 102 9.56 20.20 4.57
C PRO A 102 10.15 18.87 5.03
N LEU A 103 10.82 18.13 4.14
CA LEU A 103 11.48 16.87 4.48
C LEU A 103 12.79 17.03 5.28
N SER A 104 13.24 18.27 5.54
CA SER A 104 14.39 18.52 6.42
C SER A 104 14.11 18.24 7.91
N LEU A 105 12.86 17.97 8.28
CA LEU A 105 12.48 17.49 9.61
C LEU A 105 11.94 16.06 9.56
N VAL A 106 12.08 15.35 10.68
CA VAL A 106 11.26 14.18 10.93
C VAL A 106 9.83 14.66 11.13
N GLN A 107 8.92 14.23 10.25
CA GLN A 107 7.52 14.62 10.29
C GLN A 107 6.90 14.20 11.62
N ARG A 108 5.95 15.01 12.12
CA ARG A 108 5.35 14.82 13.45
C ARG A 108 6.35 14.95 14.61
N SER A 109 7.36 15.81 14.47
CA SER A 109 8.20 16.25 15.59
C SER A 109 7.43 17.16 16.56
N VAL A 110 7.72 17.06 17.85
CA VAL A 110 7.26 18.05 18.85
C VAL A 110 8.07 19.35 18.74
N SER A 111 7.60 20.42 19.38
CA SER A 111 8.36 21.67 19.48
C SER A 111 9.66 21.49 20.27
N ALA A 112 10.73 22.13 19.82
CA ALA A 112 12.04 22.10 20.48
C ALA A 112 12.85 23.37 20.15
N ALA A 113 13.47 23.98 21.16
CA ALA A 113 14.35 25.11 20.98
C ALA A 113 15.57 24.98 21.90
N GLY A 114 16.76 25.00 21.32
CA GLY A 114 18.00 24.89 22.10
C GLY A 114 19.16 24.34 21.30
N ARG A 115 20.22 23.99 22.01
CA ARG A 115 21.47 23.50 21.43
C ARG A 115 22.04 22.35 22.25
N TRP A 116 22.41 21.27 21.57
CA TRP A 116 22.82 20.03 22.21
C TRP A 116 24.04 19.41 21.50
N PRO A 117 24.93 18.71 22.24
CA PRO A 117 25.99 17.92 21.62
C PRO A 117 25.44 16.80 20.74
N VAL A 118 26.15 16.50 19.65
CA VAL A 118 25.82 15.39 18.76
C VAL A 118 26.69 14.16 19.08
N VAL A 119 26.08 12.98 19.06
CA VAL A 119 26.77 11.69 19.14
C VAL A 119 26.30 10.79 18.01
N ALA A 120 27.22 10.08 17.37
CA ALA A 120 26.88 9.10 16.33
C ALA A 120 26.73 7.71 16.94
N LEU A 121 25.71 6.99 16.48
CA LEU A 121 25.62 5.55 16.65
C LEU A 121 26.06 4.87 15.34
N ALA A 122 26.03 3.54 15.32
CA ALA A 122 25.89 2.79 14.08
C ALA A 122 24.51 3.12 13.45
N ASP A 123 23.59 2.16 13.40
CA ASP A 123 22.20 2.43 13.02
C ASP A 123 21.30 2.80 14.23
N GLY A 124 21.72 2.49 15.46
CA GLY A 124 20.90 2.73 16.67
C GLY A 124 19.61 1.91 16.79
N ALA A 125 19.35 0.94 15.91
CA ALA A 125 18.15 0.10 15.89
C ALA A 125 18.20 -1.08 16.88
N SER A 126 19.39 -1.41 17.40
CA SER A 126 19.61 -2.47 18.39
C SER A 126 20.11 -1.92 19.72
N ALA A 127 19.71 -2.54 20.84
CA ALA A 127 20.12 -2.12 22.18
C ALA A 127 21.65 -2.14 22.38
N SER A 128 22.34 -3.09 21.75
CA SER A 128 23.80 -3.22 21.77
C SER A 128 24.54 -2.04 21.11
N HIS A 129 23.89 -1.30 20.20
CA HIS A 129 24.51 -0.13 19.56
C HIS A 129 24.72 1.04 20.53
N TYR A 130 24.16 0.96 21.74
CA TYR A 130 24.30 1.95 22.79
C TYR A 130 25.37 1.58 23.83
N ASP A 131 25.99 0.39 23.72
CA ASP A 131 26.96 -0.10 24.69
C ASP A 131 28.20 0.82 24.73
N GLY A 132 28.44 1.43 25.90
CA GLY A 132 29.54 2.36 26.10
C GLY A 132 29.33 3.76 25.49
N ILE A 133 28.15 4.05 24.94
CA ILE A 133 27.82 5.36 24.36
C ILE A 133 26.74 6.04 25.22
N ASP A 134 27.12 7.12 25.89
CA ASP A 134 26.15 7.96 26.63
C ASP A 134 25.41 8.88 25.65
N VAL A 135 24.11 8.66 25.48
CA VAL A 135 23.23 9.46 24.62
C VAL A 135 22.37 10.47 25.40
N ARG A 136 22.40 10.44 26.74
CA ARG A 136 21.49 11.25 27.56
C ARG A 136 21.73 12.74 27.33
N GLY A 137 20.66 13.48 27.00
CA GLY A 137 20.73 14.92 26.74
C GLY A 137 21.52 15.30 25.49
N LYS A 138 21.74 14.36 24.56
CA LYS A 138 22.47 14.57 23.29
C LYS A 138 21.57 14.28 22.09
N VAL A 139 21.94 14.80 20.93
CA VAL A 139 21.30 14.46 19.66
C VAL A 139 21.99 13.25 19.06
N VAL A 140 21.19 12.25 18.67
CA VAL A 140 21.70 11.00 18.11
C VAL A 140 21.69 11.05 16.59
N LEU A 141 22.87 10.95 15.97
CA LEU A 141 23.04 10.72 14.53
C LEU A 141 22.89 9.23 14.20
N THR A 142 22.03 8.90 13.23
CA THR A 142 21.64 7.52 12.90
C THR A 142 21.17 7.39 11.44
N ASP A 143 21.49 6.25 10.79
CA ASP A 143 20.88 5.83 9.53
C ASP A 143 19.80 4.73 9.69
N GLY A 144 19.42 4.40 10.94
CA GLY A 144 18.45 3.37 11.28
C GLY A 144 16.99 3.85 11.25
N ALA A 145 16.06 2.90 11.43
CA ALA A 145 14.62 3.17 11.42
C ALA A 145 14.21 4.10 12.58
N VAL A 146 13.73 5.31 12.25
CA VAL A 146 13.51 6.37 13.24
C VAL A 146 12.55 6.00 14.37
N MET A 147 11.49 5.24 14.12
CA MET A 147 10.60 4.78 15.19
C MET A 147 11.31 3.88 16.20
N ARG A 148 12.21 3.00 15.72
CA ARG A 148 13.00 2.12 16.59
C ARG A 148 14.04 2.91 17.38
N VAL A 149 14.75 3.83 16.71
CA VAL A 149 15.76 4.67 17.38
C VAL A 149 15.11 5.61 18.38
N HIS A 150 13.93 6.17 18.09
CA HIS A 150 13.16 6.97 19.04
C HIS A 150 12.88 6.22 20.34
N GLN A 151 12.38 4.99 20.23
CA GLN A 151 12.11 4.15 21.39
C GLN A 151 13.39 3.93 22.23
N LEU A 152 14.47 3.48 21.60
CA LEU A 152 15.70 3.12 22.32
C LEU A 152 16.49 4.33 22.83
N ALA A 153 16.67 5.36 22.01
CA ALA A 153 17.50 6.52 22.33
C ALA A 153 16.74 7.56 23.17
N VAL A 154 15.55 7.96 22.73
CA VAL A 154 14.80 9.08 23.34
C VAL A 154 14.03 8.61 24.56
N LEU A 155 13.14 7.62 24.39
CA LEU A 155 12.25 7.18 25.48
C LEU A 155 13.01 6.44 26.59
N GLU A 156 13.86 5.48 26.24
CA GLU A 156 14.53 4.63 27.24
C GLU A 156 15.82 5.25 27.81
N ARG A 157 16.57 6.01 27.00
CA ARG A 157 17.91 6.50 27.36
C ARG A 157 18.00 8.02 27.53
N GLY A 158 16.95 8.76 27.18
CA GLY A 158 16.84 10.19 27.40
C GLY A 158 17.70 11.04 26.45
N ALA A 159 17.90 10.59 25.21
CA ALA A 159 18.43 11.44 24.15
C ALA A 159 17.53 12.67 23.94
N ALA A 160 18.13 13.80 23.58
CA ALA A 160 17.43 15.06 23.40
C ALA A 160 16.59 15.07 22.11
N GLY A 161 17.10 14.49 21.03
CA GLY A 161 16.47 14.44 19.71
C GLY A 161 17.25 13.57 18.73
N LEU A 162 16.73 13.42 17.52
CA LEU A 162 17.32 12.58 16.47
C LEU A 162 17.83 13.42 15.30
N LEU A 163 18.92 12.96 14.69
CA LEU A 163 19.47 13.48 13.45
C LEU A 163 19.59 12.29 12.49
N SER A 164 18.62 12.11 11.60
CA SER A 164 18.57 10.93 10.74
C SER A 164 19.15 11.24 9.37
N ASP A 165 20.02 10.39 8.86
CA ASP A 165 20.47 10.39 7.47
C ASP A 165 20.14 9.08 6.75
N GLY A 166 19.25 8.29 7.35
CA GLY A 166 18.80 7.01 6.82
C GLY A 166 17.83 7.19 5.66
N ARG A 167 17.89 6.27 4.71
CA ARG A 167 16.90 6.14 3.64
C ARG A 167 16.74 4.69 3.23
N ARG A 168 15.55 4.33 2.73
CA ARG A 168 15.30 2.97 2.22
C ARG A 168 16.15 2.72 0.98
N LEU A 169 17.06 1.75 1.03
CA LEU A 169 17.85 1.37 -0.15
C LEU A 169 17.04 0.43 -1.04
N VAL A 170 17.18 0.57 -2.37
CA VAL A 170 16.51 -0.26 -3.38
C VAL A 170 17.50 -0.65 -4.48
N PRO A 171 18.54 -1.46 -4.19
CA PRO A 171 19.54 -1.78 -5.21
C PRO A 171 18.94 -2.57 -6.39
N PRO A 172 19.38 -2.35 -7.64
CA PRO A 172 20.39 -1.36 -8.05
C PRO A 172 19.83 0.06 -8.28
N ALA A 173 18.51 0.26 -8.22
CA ALA A 173 17.86 1.54 -8.52
C ALA A 173 18.30 2.69 -7.58
N ARG A 174 18.44 2.40 -6.28
CA ARG A 174 18.98 3.31 -5.26
C ARG A 174 19.95 2.59 -4.34
N THR A 175 21.21 3.01 -4.35
CA THR A 175 22.27 2.51 -3.44
C THR A 175 22.61 3.58 -2.40
N ARG A 176 23.67 3.39 -1.59
CA ARG A 176 24.12 4.40 -0.62
C ARG A 176 24.81 5.58 -1.31
N GLU A 177 25.35 5.37 -2.49
CA GLU A 177 26.14 6.35 -3.26
C GLU A 177 25.29 7.20 -4.19
N THR A 178 24.10 6.73 -4.58
CA THR A 178 23.18 7.48 -5.45
C THR A 178 22.55 8.67 -4.72
N ASP A 179 22.41 9.82 -5.39
CA ASP A 179 21.71 11.00 -4.88
C ASP A 179 22.09 11.35 -3.41
N PRO A 180 23.38 11.58 -3.11
CA PRO A 180 23.87 11.74 -1.73
C PRO A 180 23.30 12.97 -1.01
N ASP A 181 22.70 13.90 -1.76
CA ASP A 181 22.08 15.13 -1.27
C ASP A 181 20.55 15.03 -1.08
N SER A 182 19.96 13.87 -1.37
CA SER A 182 18.53 13.62 -1.14
C SER A 182 18.16 13.56 0.35
N LEU A 183 16.97 14.05 0.68
CA LEU A 183 16.37 13.90 2.01
C LEU A 183 15.26 12.86 1.96
N ALA A 184 15.24 11.96 2.95
CA ALA A 184 14.24 10.91 3.06
C ALA A 184 12.99 11.37 3.80
N TYR A 185 11.82 10.99 3.30
CA TYR A 185 10.60 11.06 4.09
C TYR A 185 10.71 10.16 5.31
N THR A 186 10.69 10.81 6.46
CA THR A 186 10.81 10.16 7.76
C THR A 186 9.76 10.76 8.68
N SER A 187 9.02 9.93 9.41
CA SER A 187 7.97 10.37 10.32
C SER A 187 8.05 9.62 11.63
N PHE A 188 7.67 10.28 12.71
CA PHE A 188 7.13 9.57 13.86
C PHE A 188 5.69 9.16 13.60
N TRP A 189 5.27 8.02 14.10
CA TRP A 189 3.92 7.47 13.91
C TRP A 189 3.25 7.29 15.26
N TRP A 190 2.58 8.35 15.71
CA TRP A 190 1.85 8.37 16.97
C TRP A 190 0.51 7.65 16.79
N GLY A 191 0.32 6.57 17.54
CA GLY A 191 -1.00 5.98 17.77
C GLY A 191 -1.78 6.75 18.83
N ASP A 192 -2.33 6.01 19.77
CA ASP A 192 -2.89 6.46 21.06
C ASP A 192 -1.82 6.91 22.07
N ALA A 193 -0.53 6.82 21.72
CA ALA A 193 0.56 7.35 22.52
C ALA A 193 0.66 8.88 22.40
N ALA A 194 0.97 9.55 23.50
CA ALA A 194 1.25 10.98 23.48
C ALA A 194 2.48 11.27 22.59
N PRO A 195 2.41 12.25 21.66
CA PRO A 195 3.56 12.64 20.85
C PRO A 195 4.77 13.03 21.69
N SER A 196 5.95 12.57 21.30
CA SER A 196 7.19 12.83 22.03
C SER A 196 8.39 12.92 21.10
N GLY A 197 9.40 13.70 21.44
CA GLY A 197 10.64 13.75 20.65
C GLY A 197 10.53 14.54 19.35
N TRP A 198 11.69 14.91 18.84
CA TRP A 198 11.86 15.72 17.65
C TRP A 198 13.07 15.19 16.86
N GLY A 199 13.08 15.47 15.56
CA GLY A 199 14.20 15.08 14.72
C GLY A 199 14.39 15.94 13.48
N VAL A 200 15.63 15.93 13.00
CA VAL A 200 16.08 16.60 11.78
C VAL A 200 16.55 15.52 10.80
N VAL A 201 16.30 15.72 9.50
CA VAL A 201 16.76 14.82 8.45
C VAL A 201 17.94 15.46 7.72
N LEU A 202 19.03 14.72 7.60
CA LEU A 202 20.19 15.05 6.78
C LEU A 202 20.18 14.22 5.50
N SER A 203 20.89 14.71 4.50
CA SER A 203 21.21 13.86 3.36
C SER A 203 22.30 12.84 3.75
N PRO A 204 22.37 11.68 3.07
CA PRO A 204 23.41 10.68 3.39
C PRO A 204 24.84 11.22 3.26
N GLY A 205 25.11 12.11 2.30
CA GLY A 205 26.41 12.76 2.17
C GLY A 205 26.75 13.64 3.37
N GLU A 206 25.75 14.34 3.92
CA GLU A 206 25.89 15.18 5.11
C GLU A 206 26.06 14.37 6.39
N GLY A 207 25.32 13.26 6.51
CA GLY A 207 25.46 12.32 7.61
C GLY A 207 26.85 11.67 7.63
N GLU A 208 27.37 11.23 6.47
CA GLU A 208 28.71 10.66 6.36
C GLU A 208 29.79 11.69 6.74
N ARG A 209 29.67 12.93 6.24
CA ARG A 209 30.58 14.02 6.61
C ARG A 209 30.57 14.27 8.12
N LEU A 210 29.40 14.24 8.75
CA LEU A 210 29.26 14.45 10.18
C LEU A 210 29.84 13.28 10.99
N ARG A 211 29.63 12.03 10.56
CA ARG A 211 30.28 10.85 11.18
C ARG A 211 31.81 10.98 11.13
N GLY A 212 32.38 11.41 10.02
CA GLY A 212 33.83 11.63 9.88
C GLY A 212 34.38 12.66 10.89
N ARG A 213 33.67 13.76 11.09
CA ARG A 213 34.02 14.80 12.08
C ARG A 213 33.95 14.29 13.52
N LEU A 214 32.89 13.58 13.86
CA LEU A 214 32.71 12.98 15.19
C LEU A 214 33.77 11.89 15.46
N ALA A 215 34.13 11.08 14.46
CA ALA A 215 35.20 10.08 14.56
C ALA A 215 36.59 10.73 14.79
N ALA A 216 36.81 11.92 14.24
CA ALA A 216 37.99 12.75 14.52
C ALA A 216 37.96 13.43 15.90
N ARG A 217 36.97 13.13 16.75
CA ARG A 217 36.73 13.71 18.08
C ARG A 217 36.47 15.21 18.06
N GLU A 218 35.93 15.73 16.97
CA GLU A 218 35.45 17.09 16.92
C GLU A 218 34.19 17.24 17.80
N ALA A 219 34.15 18.32 18.61
CA ALA A 219 32.94 18.67 19.35
C ALA A 219 31.96 19.36 18.39
N VAL A 220 30.86 18.68 18.07
CA VAL A 220 29.79 19.20 17.23
C VAL A 220 28.50 19.32 18.05
N GLU A 221 27.81 20.44 17.90
CA GLU A 221 26.50 20.69 18.50
C GLU A 221 25.47 20.99 17.42
N LEU A 222 24.22 20.60 17.65
CA LEU A 222 23.07 20.95 16.81
C LEU A 222 22.21 21.95 17.57
N GLU A 223 22.03 23.13 17.00
CA GLU A 223 21.05 24.12 17.42
C GLU A 223 19.76 23.92 16.61
N VAL A 224 18.60 23.82 17.27
CA VAL A 224 17.29 23.71 16.63
C VAL A 224 16.30 24.74 17.16
N ASP A 225 15.39 25.18 16.30
CA ASP A 225 14.17 25.93 16.62
C ASP A 225 13.02 25.35 15.79
N ILE A 226 12.19 24.53 16.44
CA ILE A 226 11.01 23.85 15.88
C ILE A 226 9.80 24.33 16.68
N ALA A 227 8.85 24.94 15.98
CA ALA A 227 7.52 25.26 16.51
C ALA A 227 6.49 24.41 15.77
N ALA A 228 5.98 23.40 16.47
CA ALA A 228 4.98 22.48 15.96
C ALA A 228 3.91 22.18 17.02
N ALA A 229 2.70 21.93 16.55
CA ALA A 229 1.54 21.66 17.38
C ALA A 229 0.82 20.39 16.93
N PHE A 230 0.24 19.70 17.90
CA PHE A 230 -0.69 18.61 17.66
C PHE A 230 -2.08 19.03 18.07
N ALA A 231 -3.05 18.83 17.20
CA ALA A 231 -4.44 19.15 17.47
C ALA A 231 -5.35 18.19 16.70
N PRO A 232 -6.47 17.73 17.29
CA PRO A 232 -7.49 17.01 16.55
C PRO A 232 -7.93 17.79 15.32
N ARG A 233 -7.96 17.11 14.18
CA ARG A 233 -8.42 17.65 12.89
C ARG A 233 -9.22 16.58 12.17
N ASP A 234 -10.30 16.97 11.51
CA ASP A 234 -11.04 16.06 10.66
C ASP A 234 -10.20 15.65 9.44
N ILE A 235 -10.32 14.40 9.03
CA ILE A 235 -9.72 13.85 7.81
C ILE A 235 -10.82 13.76 6.76
N GLU A 236 -10.61 14.42 5.62
CA GLU A 236 -11.49 14.32 4.46
C GLU A 236 -11.28 13.02 3.68
N LEU A 237 -12.31 12.20 3.55
CA LEU A 237 -12.38 11.08 2.61
C LEU A 237 -13.22 11.54 1.41
N VAL A 238 -12.57 11.74 0.26
CA VAL A 238 -13.23 12.26 -0.95
C VAL A 238 -13.71 11.09 -1.81
N SER A 239 -14.98 11.13 -2.22
CA SER A 239 -15.56 10.17 -3.15
C SER A 239 -16.30 10.89 -4.27
N ALA A 240 -16.39 10.25 -5.44
CA ALA A 240 -17.30 10.63 -6.50
C ALA A 240 -17.87 9.38 -7.15
N VAL A 241 -19.01 9.52 -7.81
CA VAL A 241 -19.66 8.40 -8.52
C VAL A 241 -20.21 8.81 -9.87
N VAL A 242 -20.22 7.86 -10.79
CA VAL A 242 -21.14 7.85 -11.93
C VAL A 242 -22.15 6.74 -11.67
N PRO A 243 -23.43 7.07 -11.36
CA PRO A 243 -24.40 6.09 -10.93
C PRO A 243 -24.81 5.15 -12.07
N GLY A 244 -25.16 3.91 -11.72
CA GLY A 244 -25.79 2.94 -12.62
C GLY A 244 -27.01 2.30 -11.95
N PRO A 245 -28.00 1.80 -12.72
CA PRO A 245 -29.22 1.22 -12.16
C PRO A 245 -29.02 -0.18 -11.56
N LEU A 246 -27.95 -0.90 -11.94
CA LEU A 246 -27.68 -2.23 -11.40
C LEU A 246 -27.09 -2.14 -9.99
N PRO A 247 -27.40 -3.10 -9.10
CA PRO A 247 -26.84 -3.14 -7.74
C PRO A 247 -25.32 -3.27 -7.76
N GLY A 248 -24.65 -3.02 -6.64
CA GLY A 248 -23.20 -3.14 -6.50
C GLY A 248 -22.41 -2.02 -7.20
N GLU A 249 -21.13 -1.89 -6.84
CA GLU A 249 -20.28 -0.80 -7.30
C GLU A 249 -18.89 -1.30 -7.72
N VAL A 250 -18.31 -0.66 -8.73
CA VAL A 250 -16.90 -0.85 -9.10
C VAL A 250 -16.08 0.27 -8.50
N LEU A 251 -14.97 -0.04 -7.85
CA LEU A 251 -14.12 0.95 -7.20
C LEU A 251 -12.81 1.17 -7.96
N VAL A 252 -12.43 2.44 -8.11
CA VAL A 252 -11.05 2.86 -8.40
C VAL A 252 -10.58 3.73 -7.24
N THR A 253 -9.43 3.44 -6.64
CA THR A 253 -8.94 4.15 -5.45
C THR A 253 -7.47 4.53 -5.59
N ALA A 254 -7.10 5.66 -4.98
CA ALA A 254 -5.71 6.12 -4.87
C ALA A 254 -5.58 6.97 -3.61
N HIS A 255 -4.52 6.80 -2.82
CA HIS A 255 -4.38 7.58 -1.59
C HIS A 255 -3.92 9.02 -1.85
N LEU A 256 -4.54 9.95 -1.13
CA LEU A 256 -4.32 11.39 -1.25
C LEU A 256 -3.23 11.92 -0.32
N CYS A 257 -2.71 11.13 0.62
CA CYS A 257 -1.66 11.59 1.54
C CYS A 257 -0.24 11.29 1.05
N HIS A 258 0.71 12.19 1.35
CA HIS A 258 2.18 12.04 1.31
C HIS A 258 2.85 13.40 1.65
N PRO A 259 4.09 13.49 2.16
CA PRO A 259 4.79 14.77 2.18
C PRO A 259 5.01 15.34 0.77
N LYS A 260 5.18 16.66 0.71
CA LYS A 260 5.69 17.37 -0.47
C LYS A 260 7.11 16.89 -0.79
N PRO A 261 7.49 16.65 -2.07
CA PRO A 261 6.64 16.78 -3.26
C PRO A 261 5.61 15.65 -3.42
N GLY A 262 6.01 14.38 -3.27
CA GLY A 262 5.09 13.24 -3.37
C GLY A 262 4.38 13.20 -4.72
N ALA A 263 5.13 13.41 -5.80
CA ALA A 263 4.59 13.48 -7.15
C ALA A 263 4.20 12.10 -7.66
N ASN A 264 5.08 11.10 -7.54
CA ASN A 264 4.72 9.73 -7.85
C ASN A 264 4.03 9.05 -6.67
N ASP A 265 4.55 9.13 -5.44
CA ASP A 265 3.87 8.61 -4.24
C ASP A 265 3.04 9.73 -3.57
N ASN A 266 1.72 9.57 -3.48
CA ASN A 266 0.90 9.07 -4.58
C ASN A 266 0.18 10.13 -5.47
N GLY A 267 0.86 11.22 -5.83
CA GLY A 267 0.27 12.24 -6.72
C GLY A 267 -0.15 11.68 -8.08
N SER A 268 0.60 10.71 -8.62
CA SER A 268 0.35 10.08 -9.91
C SER A 268 -0.90 9.19 -9.91
N GLY A 269 -1.11 8.40 -8.85
CA GLY A 269 -2.32 7.60 -8.68
C GLY A 269 -3.56 8.48 -8.52
N VAL A 270 -3.47 9.54 -7.72
CA VAL A 270 -4.55 10.54 -7.57
C VAL A 270 -4.91 11.14 -8.93
N ALA A 271 -3.92 11.59 -9.70
CA ALA A 271 -4.12 12.18 -11.02
C ALA A 271 -4.71 11.19 -12.04
N ALA A 272 -4.22 9.95 -12.09
CA ALA A 272 -4.73 8.91 -12.97
C ALA A 272 -6.18 8.51 -12.63
N ALA A 273 -6.51 8.40 -11.33
CA ALA A 273 -7.88 8.16 -10.87
C ALA A 273 -8.80 9.33 -11.23
N LEU A 274 -8.34 10.57 -11.06
CA LEU A 274 -9.11 11.77 -11.40
C LEU A 274 -9.36 11.83 -12.90
N GLU A 275 -8.35 11.55 -13.71
CA GLU A 275 -8.47 11.47 -15.17
C GLU A 275 -9.46 10.39 -15.61
N CYS A 276 -9.44 9.23 -14.97
CA CYS A 276 -10.44 8.19 -15.17
C CYS A 276 -11.86 8.71 -14.86
N ALA A 277 -12.04 9.40 -13.73
CA ALA A 277 -13.32 10.00 -13.36
C ALA A 277 -13.82 11.00 -14.40
N ARG A 278 -12.95 11.87 -14.93
CA ARG A 278 -13.31 12.84 -15.99
C ARG A 278 -13.79 12.14 -17.27
N VAL A 279 -13.06 11.11 -17.70
CA VAL A 279 -13.38 10.38 -18.94
C VAL A 279 -14.69 9.62 -18.80
N VAL A 280 -14.91 8.90 -17.70
CA VAL A 280 -16.16 8.17 -17.47
C VAL A 280 -17.35 9.13 -17.32
N ALA A 281 -17.18 10.27 -16.64
CA ALA A 281 -18.19 11.31 -16.55
C ALA A 281 -18.56 11.89 -17.94
N ALA A 282 -17.56 12.18 -18.78
CA ALA A 282 -17.79 12.67 -20.14
C ALA A 282 -18.52 11.65 -21.02
N LEU A 283 -18.18 10.36 -20.89
CA LEU A 283 -18.91 9.28 -21.57
C LEU A 283 -20.35 9.17 -21.09
N ALA A 284 -20.61 9.35 -19.79
CA ALA A 284 -21.95 9.34 -19.22
C ALA A 284 -22.78 10.51 -19.74
N ALA A 285 -22.25 11.73 -19.68
CA ALA A 285 -22.91 12.94 -20.17
C ALA A 285 -23.20 12.87 -21.68
N GLY A 286 -22.33 12.21 -22.46
CA GLY A 286 -22.53 11.97 -23.89
C GLY A 286 -23.44 10.79 -24.23
N GLY A 287 -24.01 10.08 -23.25
CA GLY A 287 -24.86 8.90 -23.49
C GLY A 287 -24.12 7.71 -24.12
N ARG A 288 -22.80 7.65 -23.94
CA ARG A 288 -21.92 6.61 -24.53
C ARG A 288 -21.66 5.43 -23.59
N LEU A 289 -22.21 5.46 -22.38
CA LEU A 289 -22.18 4.33 -21.44
C LEU A 289 -23.39 3.41 -21.65
N PRO A 290 -23.26 2.09 -21.40
CA PRO A 290 -24.41 1.19 -21.37
C PRO A 290 -25.48 1.67 -20.38
N ALA A 291 -26.76 1.49 -20.74
CA ALA A 291 -27.89 1.81 -19.88
C ALA A 291 -27.92 0.91 -18.64
N GLU A 292 -27.78 -0.41 -18.85
CA GLU A 292 -27.66 -1.42 -17.80
C GLU A 292 -26.20 -1.53 -17.35
N ARG A 293 -25.85 -0.79 -16.30
CA ARG A 293 -24.51 -0.81 -15.69
C ARG A 293 -24.61 -0.62 -14.19
N ARG A 294 -23.55 -1.01 -13.48
CA ARG A 294 -23.34 -0.72 -12.06
C ARG A 294 -22.78 0.68 -11.89
N THR A 295 -22.84 1.19 -10.66
CA THR A 295 -22.19 2.45 -10.30
C THR A 295 -20.66 2.29 -10.35
N VAL A 296 -19.98 3.28 -10.91
CA VAL A 296 -18.52 3.41 -10.80
C VAL A 296 -18.22 4.45 -9.72
N ARG A 297 -17.43 4.07 -8.72
CA ARG A 297 -17.00 4.90 -7.61
C ARG A 297 -15.51 5.16 -7.67
N TRP A 298 -15.13 6.38 -7.35
CA TRP A 298 -13.75 6.75 -7.04
C TRP A 298 -13.61 7.13 -5.57
N LEU A 299 -12.45 6.80 -5.01
CA LEU A 299 -12.08 7.15 -3.64
C LEU A 299 -10.66 7.72 -3.57
N TRP A 300 -10.52 8.80 -2.79
CA TRP A 300 -9.25 9.42 -2.43
C TRP A 300 -9.21 9.71 -0.94
N MET A 301 -8.23 9.14 -0.24
CA MET A 301 -8.17 9.12 1.22
C MET A 301 -6.74 8.90 1.71
N PRO A 302 -6.44 9.00 3.02
CA PRO A 302 -5.14 8.59 3.50
C PRO A 302 -4.88 7.08 3.31
N GLU A 303 -3.66 6.73 2.96
CA GLU A 303 -3.22 5.33 2.79
C GLU A 303 -3.50 4.53 4.07
N PHE A 304 -4.08 3.34 3.92
CA PHE A 304 -4.55 2.41 4.96
C PHE A 304 -5.60 2.99 5.91
N THR A 305 -5.21 3.98 6.71
CA THR A 305 -6.03 4.67 7.72
C THR A 305 -7.32 5.20 7.13
N GLY A 306 -7.27 5.78 5.92
CA GLY A 306 -8.44 6.24 5.20
C GLY A 306 -9.36 5.09 4.77
N THR A 307 -8.80 3.98 4.27
CA THR A 307 -9.63 2.86 3.78
C THR A 307 -10.36 2.17 4.92
N HIS A 308 -9.69 2.01 6.07
CA HIS A 308 -10.32 1.57 7.31
C HIS A 308 -11.43 2.54 7.75
N ALA A 309 -11.17 3.85 7.71
CA ALA A 309 -12.16 4.86 8.04
C ALA A 309 -13.37 4.84 7.09
N TRP A 310 -13.16 4.66 5.79
CA TRP A 310 -14.24 4.54 4.81
C TRP A 310 -15.11 3.31 5.07
N ILE A 311 -14.50 2.16 5.35
CA ILE A 311 -15.23 0.92 5.69
C ILE A 311 -16.12 1.12 6.93
N ALA A 312 -15.60 1.82 7.94
CA ALA A 312 -16.35 2.09 9.17
C ALA A 312 -17.45 3.16 8.99
N ALA A 313 -17.14 4.25 8.28
CA ALA A 313 -18.05 5.38 8.12
C ALA A 313 -19.12 5.13 7.04
N ARG A 314 -18.83 4.29 6.03
CA ARG A 314 -19.69 4.00 4.88
C ARG A 314 -19.82 2.50 4.61
N PRO A 315 -20.30 1.71 5.59
CA PRO A 315 -20.34 0.25 5.48
C PRO A 315 -21.22 -0.24 4.33
N GLU A 316 -22.31 0.46 4.01
CA GLU A 316 -23.18 0.10 2.88
C GLU A 316 -22.47 0.25 1.53
N ALA A 317 -21.85 1.40 1.27
CA ALA A 317 -21.09 1.64 0.03
C ALA A 317 -19.87 0.72 -0.05
N ALA A 318 -19.14 0.56 1.05
CA ALA A 318 -18.00 -0.35 1.12
C ALA A 318 -18.41 -1.83 0.94
N GLY A 319 -19.61 -2.22 1.39
CA GLY A 319 -20.16 -3.57 1.19
C GLY A 319 -20.70 -3.81 -0.22
N ALA A 320 -21.06 -2.74 -0.94
CA ALA A 320 -21.54 -2.81 -2.31
C ALA A 320 -20.40 -3.00 -3.34
N THR A 321 -19.13 -2.77 -2.96
CA THR A 321 -17.98 -2.92 -3.86
C THR A 321 -17.84 -4.37 -4.35
N ILE A 322 -17.99 -4.60 -5.65
CA ILE A 322 -17.88 -5.94 -6.25
C ILE A 322 -16.46 -6.26 -6.73
N ALA A 323 -15.69 -5.25 -7.13
CA ALA A 323 -14.27 -5.32 -7.45
C ALA A 323 -13.65 -3.92 -7.37
N ALA A 324 -12.34 -3.87 -7.17
CA ALA A 324 -11.59 -2.65 -6.99
C ALA A 324 -10.27 -2.64 -7.78
N LEU A 325 -9.79 -1.44 -8.08
CA LEU A 325 -8.45 -1.18 -8.61
C LEU A 325 -7.79 -0.11 -7.75
N ASN A 326 -6.63 -0.43 -7.18
CA ASN A 326 -5.78 0.50 -6.48
C ASN A 326 -4.72 1.06 -7.46
N LEU A 327 -4.62 2.38 -7.54
CA LEU A 327 -3.59 3.08 -8.29
C LEU A 327 -2.62 3.71 -7.30
N ASP A 328 -1.41 3.15 -7.24
CA ASP A 328 -0.34 3.62 -6.39
C ASP A 328 0.91 3.84 -7.24
N MET A 329 1.54 5.02 -7.19
CA MET A 329 2.83 5.24 -7.86
C MET A 329 2.84 4.81 -9.34
N VAL A 330 1.89 5.29 -10.15
CA VAL A 330 1.63 4.78 -11.52
C VAL A 330 2.16 5.67 -12.66
N GLY A 331 2.82 6.78 -12.34
CA GLY A 331 3.06 7.87 -13.29
C GLY A 331 4.50 8.11 -13.71
N GLU A 332 5.47 7.35 -13.22
CA GLU A 332 6.89 7.53 -13.47
C GLU A 332 7.31 7.38 -14.93
N ASP A 333 8.38 8.12 -15.25
CA ASP A 333 9.29 7.82 -16.34
C ASP A 333 10.20 6.65 -15.93
N GLN A 334 9.95 5.48 -16.50
CA GLN A 334 10.67 4.24 -16.23
C GLN A 334 12.19 4.36 -16.42
N ALA A 335 12.65 5.19 -17.36
CA ALA A 335 14.07 5.36 -17.63
C ALA A 335 14.74 6.22 -16.55
N GLN A 336 14.04 7.24 -16.04
CA GLN A 336 14.57 8.11 -14.98
C GLN A 336 14.54 7.42 -13.62
N CYS A 337 13.46 6.69 -13.31
CA CYS A 337 13.24 6.08 -11.99
C CYS A 337 13.82 4.67 -11.86
N ALA A 338 14.31 4.09 -12.97
CA ALA A 338 14.73 2.67 -13.05
C ALA A 338 13.60 1.69 -12.68
N SER A 339 12.36 2.06 -13.03
CA SER A 339 11.15 1.37 -12.62
C SER A 339 10.49 0.57 -13.73
N VAL A 340 9.66 -0.39 -13.34
CA VAL A 340 8.77 -1.14 -14.23
C VAL A 340 7.36 -1.10 -13.67
N GLN A 341 6.32 -1.17 -14.52
CA GLN A 341 4.96 -1.28 -14.00
C GLN A 341 4.70 -2.71 -13.55
N GLN A 342 4.57 -2.88 -12.24
CA GLN A 342 4.18 -4.11 -11.61
C GLN A 342 2.66 -4.20 -11.50
N LEU A 343 2.13 -5.40 -11.75
CA LEU A 343 0.81 -5.82 -11.33
C LEU A 343 1.01 -6.77 -10.16
N GLU A 344 0.56 -6.35 -8.99
CA GLU A 344 0.62 -7.19 -7.79
C GLU A 344 -0.51 -8.20 -7.80
N ARG A 345 -0.18 -9.49 -7.68
CA ARG A 345 -1.16 -10.57 -7.55
C ARG A 345 -1.59 -10.73 -6.11
N ALA A 346 -2.81 -11.24 -5.91
CA ALA A 346 -3.23 -11.66 -4.58
C ALA A 346 -2.49 -12.95 -4.16
N PRO A 347 -2.47 -13.27 -2.84
CA PRO A 347 -2.08 -14.59 -2.39
C PRO A 347 -2.91 -15.66 -3.11
N HIS A 348 -2.33 -16.82 -3.40
CA HIS A 348 -2.93 -17.88 -4.23
C HIS A 348 -4.30 -18.36 -3.71
N PHE A 349 -4.55 -18.29 -2.40
CA PHE A 349 -5.85 -18.63 -1.80
C PHE A 349 -6.85 -17.45 -1.76
N ALA A 350 -6.45 -16.29 -2.28
CA ALA A 350 -7.25 -15.07 -2.46
C ALA A 350 -7.20 -14.54 -3.91
N SER A 351 -6.65 -15.32 -4.86
CA SER A 351 -6.56 -14.97 -6.28
C SER A 351 -7.91 -14.62 -6.88
N SER A 352 -7.91 -13.70 -7.85
CA SER A 352 -9.15 -13.20 -8.44
C SER A 352 -9.07 -12.94 -9.94
N PHE A 353 -10.24 -12.80 -10.58
CA PHE A 353 -10.36 -12.46 -12.00
C PHE A 353 -9.74 -11.09 -12.35
N VAL A 354 -9.59 -10.21 -11.36
CA VAL A 354 -9.06 -8.85 -11.55
C VAL A 354 -7.61 -8.90 -12.04
N GLU A 355 -6.82 -9.87 -11.58
CA GLU A 355 -5.44 -10.05 -12.03
C GLU A 355 -5.39 -10.29 -13.54
N GLU A 356 -6.27 -11.16 -14.06
CA GLU A 356 -6.25 -11.53 -15.48
C GLU A 356 -6.82 -10.42 -16.36
N LEU A 357 -7.85 -9.73 -15.87
CA LEU A 357 -8.36 -8.53 -16.52
C LEU A 357 -7.28 -7.44 -16.62
N LEU A 358 -6.59 -7.12 -15.52
CA LEU A 358 -5.57 -6.08 -15.50
C LEU A 358 -4.35 -6.46 -16.32
N ALA A 359 -3.93 -7.73 -16.30
CA ALA A 359 -2.81 -8.20 -17.12
C ALA A 359 -3.08 -7.99 -18.62
N ARG A 360 -4.30 -8.25 -19.08
CA ARG A 360 -4.74 -7.99 -20.46
C ARG A 360 -4.81 -6.49 -20.76
N LEU A 361 -5.52 -5.73 -19.92
CA LEU A 361 -5.71 -4.29 -20.13
C LEU A 361 -4.37 -3.52 -20.12
N ARG A 362 -3.41 -3.96 -19.30
CA ARG A 362 -2.06 -3.40 -19.28
C ARG A 362 -1.36 -3.54 -20.63
N GLN A 363 -1.42 -4.70 -21.26
CA GLN A 363 -0.80 -4.92 -22.56
C GLN A 363 -1.47 -4.09 -23.66
N GLU A 364 -2.81 -4.03 -23.64
CA GLU A 364 -3.58 -3.37 -24.71
C GLU A 364 -3.68 -1.85 -24.54
N GLY A 365 -3.59 -1.33 -23.32
CA GLY A 365 -3.81 0.08 -22.99
C GLY A 365 -2.61 1.00 -23.25
N TRP A 366 -1.42 0.44 -23.53
CA TRP A 366 -0.20 1.23 -23.70
C TRP A 366 -0.30 2.12 -24.95
N GLY A 367 -0.61 1.54 -26.10
CA GLY A 367 -0.89 2.27 -27.34
C GLY A 367 0.28 3.05 -27.94
N GLU A 368 1.49 2.93 -27.39
CA GLU A 368 2.71 3.54 -27.94
C GLU A 368 3.55 2.51 -28.71
N SER A 369 4.42 3.00 -29.59
CA SER A 369 5.35 2.14 -30.36
C SER A 369 6.59 1.72 -29.58
N VAL A 370 6.98 2.48 -28.56
CA VAL A 370 8.12 2.15 -27.69
C VAL A 370 7.70 1.09 -26.67
N PRO A 371 8.54 0.10 -26.31
CA PRO A 371 8.17 -0.87 -25.29
C PRO A 371 7.95 -0.22 -23.92
N PHE A 372 6.94 -0.69 -23.20
CA PHE A 372 6.71 -0.36 -21.80
C PHE A 372 7.09 -1.54 -20.92
N ALA A 373 8.01 -1.33 -19.98
CA ALA A 373 8.49 -2.39 -19.13
C ALA A 373 7.43 -2.73 -18.07
N HIS A 374 7.06 -4.00 -17.96
CA HIS A 374 6.06 -4.42 -17.00
C HIS A 374 6.30 -5.86 -16.54
N GLU A 375 5.84 -6.18 -15.33
CA GLU A 375 5.92 -7.54 -14.79
C GLU A 375 4.76 -7.83 -13.83
N GLU A 376 4.55 -9.11 -13.53
CA GLU A 376 3.60 -9.51 -12.49
C GLU A 376 4.37 -10.03 -11.28
N VAL A 377 4.11 -9.45 -10.12
CA VAL A 377 4.78 -9.81 -8.88
C VAL A 377 3.84 -10.58 -7.95
N ARG A 378 4.42 -11.25 -6.96
CA ARG A 378 3.64 -11.85 -5.87
C ARG A 378 3.06 -10.75 -4.99
N TYR A 379 2.12 -11.14 -4.13
CA TYR A 379 1.60 -10.25 -3.11
C TYR A 379 2.75 -9.65 -2.29
N GLY A 380 2.74 -8.32 -2.18
CA GLY A 380 3.73 -7.48 -1.52
C GLY A 380 3.11 -6.59 -0.44
N GLY A 381 1.79 -6.46 -0.41
CA GLY A 381 1.07 -5.61 0.53
C GLY A 381 1.40 -4.13 0.31
N GLY A 382 1.41 -3.34 1.38
CA GLY A 382 1.97 -2.00 1.34
C GLY A 382 1.14 -0.92 0.64
N SER A 383 -0.13 -1.17 0.31
CA SER A 383 -1.08 -0.13 -0.10
C SER A 383 -2.54 -0.57 0.14
N ASP A 384 -3.50 0.27 -0.23
CA ASP A 384 -4.92 0.11 0.07
C ASP A 384 -5.58 -1.14 -0.54
N HIS A 385 -4.99 -1.76 -1.57
CA HIS A 385 -5.52 -3.02 -2.14
C HIS A 385 -5.58 -4.14 -1.11
N ALA A 386 -4.62 -4.19 -0.17
CA ALA A 386 -4.58 -5.18 0.90
C ALA A 386 -5.88 -5.18 1.74
N VAL A 387 -6.42 -3.99 2.04
CA VAL A 387 -7.62 -3.82 2.85
C VAL A 387 -8.87 -4.31 2.12
N TRP A 388 -8.93 -4.15 0.80
CA TRP A 388 -10.04 -4.65 -0.02
C TRP A 388 -9.92 -6.17 -0.26
N LEU A 389 -8.69 -6.63 -0.51
CA LEU A 389 -8.37 -8.01 -0.82
C LEU A 389 -8.58 -8.97 0.35
N ASP A 390 -8.54 -8.46 1.59
CA ASP A 390 -8.77 -9.24 2.81
C ASP A 390 -9.96 -10.22 2.62
N PRO A 391 -9.73 -11.55 2.76
CA PRO A 391 -10.76 -12.56 2.53
C PRO A 391 -12.01 -12.41 3.40
N ALA A 392 -11.95 -11.70 4.54
CA ALA A 392 -13.13 -11.38 5.35
C ALA A 392 -14.12 -10.45 4.62
N ARG A 393 -13.64 -9.68 3.63
CA ARG A 393 -14.44 -8.85 2.71
C ARG A 393 -14.56 -9.50 1.33
N GLY A 394 -13.47 -10.14 0.88
CA GLY A 394 -13.40 -10.89 -0.36
C GLY A 394 -13.67 -10.04 -1.59
N VAL A 395 -13.24 -8.78 -1.61
CA VAL A 395 -13.33 -7.89 -2.78
C VAL A 395 -12.08 -8.09 -3.64
N PRO A 396 -12.20 -8.64 -4.87
CA PRO A 396 -11.12 -8.66 -5.84
C PRO A 396 -10.56 -7.26 -6.02
N CYS A 397 -9.30 -7.07 -5.66
CA CYS A 397 -8.62 -5.79 -5.77
C CYS A 397 -7.21 -6.01 -6.31
N GLY A 398 -6.93 -5.42 -7.46
CA GLY A 398 -5.59 -5.41 -8.03
C GLY A 398 -4.90 -4.07 -7.76
N MET A 399 -3.58 -4.09 -7.63
CA MET A 399 -2.76 -2.89 -7.57
C MET A 399 -1.90 -2.77 -8.82
N LEU A 400 -1.94 -1.59 -9.43
CA LEU A 400 -0.91 -1.16 -10.38
C LEU A 400 0.06 -0.26 -9.64
N ILE A 401 1.35 -0.55 -9.77
CA ILE A 401 2.44 0.19 -9.14
C ILE A 401 3.65 0.25 -10.06
N GLN A 402 4.46 1.31 -10.01
CA GLN A 402 5.80 1.31 -10.59
C GLN A 402 6.84 1.13 -9.50
N TRP A 403 7.61 0.05 -9.62
CA TRP A 403 8.64 -0.34 -8.67
C TRP A 403 9.73 -1.12 -9.40
N PRO A 404 11.02 -1.08 -8.98
CA PRO A 404 11.58 -0.20 -7.95
C PRO A 404 11.54 1.28 -8.35
N ASP A 405 11.46 2.18 -7.37
CA ASP A 405 11.56 3.62 -7.59
C ASP A 405 12.81 4.19 -6.88
N ARG A 406 13.70 4.79 -7.68
CA ARG A 406 14.91 5.48 -7.20
C ARG A 406 14.61 6.65 -6.27
N TYR A 407 13.54 7.40 -6.52
CA TYR A 407 13.20 8.64 -5.80
C TYR A 407 12.17 8.43 -4.68
N TYR A 408 11.72 7.19 -4.47
CA TYR A 408 10.73 6.79 -3.47
C TYR A 408 10.97 7.42 -2.12
N HIS A 409 9.94 8.08 -1.56
CA HIS A 409 9.98 8.69 -0.23
C HIS A 409 11.16 9.65 -0.08
N SER A 410 11.36 10.54 -1.05
CA SER A 410 12.40 11.57 -0.98
C SER A 410 11.95 12.91 -1.53
N ASN A 411 12.71 13.95 -1.24
CA ASN A 411 12.47 15.28 -1.80
C ASN A 411 12.71 15.37 -3.32
N LEU A 412 13.25 14.30 -3.93
CA LEU A 412 13.46 14.20 -5.37
C LEU A 412 12.29 13.53 -6.12
N ASP A 413 11.23 13.12 -5.43
CA ASP A 413 9.97 12.63 -6.02
C ASP A 413 9.12 13.78 -6.60
N GLY A 414 9.72 14.51 -7.54
CA GLY A 414 9.14 15.68 -8.20
C GLY A 414 8.33 15.35 -9.46
N PRO A 415 7.42 16.23 -9.90
CA PRO A 415 6.61 16.01 -11.11
C PRO A 415 7.42 15.75 -12.38
N GLU A 416 8.65 16.26 -12.47
CA GLU A 416 9.58 16.00 -13.57
C GLU A 416 10.02 14.53 -13.70
N ARG A 417 9.75 13.71 -12.67
CA ARG A 417 9.95 12.25 -12.68
C ARG A 417 8.78 11.50 -13.29
N CYS A 418 7.66 12.16 -13.55
CA CYS A 418 6.49 11.55 -14.16
C CYS A 418 6.51 11.66 -15.69
N ASP A 419 6.00 10.62 -16.37
CA ASP A 419 5.80 10.57 -17.82
C ASP A 419 4.29 10.68 -18.13
N PRO A 420 3.85 11.65 -18.95
CA PRO A 420 2.45 11.74 -19.35
C PRO A 420 1.94 10.47 -20.04
N ARG A 421 2.81 9.69 -20.70
CA ARG A 421 2.42 8.40 -21.32
C ARG A 421 2.10 7.35 -20.27
N SER A 422 2.91 7.23 -19.21
CA SER A 422 2.63 6.33 -18.07
C SER A 422 1.31 6.69 -17.38
N LEU A 423 1.09 7.99 -17.13
CA LEU A 423 -0.16 8.49 -16.56
C LEU A 423 -1.38 8.20 -17.46
N ALA A 424 -1.25 8.42 -18.77
CA ALA A 424 -2.30 8.09 -19.73
C ALA A 424 -2.58 6.57 -19.76
N HIS A 425 -1.54 5.74 -19.68
CA HIS A 425 -1.67 4.30 -19.66
C HIS A 425 -2.43 3.82 -18.42
N ALA A 426 -2.05 4.28 -17.23
CA ALA A 426 -2.73 3.96 -15.98
C ALA A 426 -4.20 4.40 -16.00
N ALA A 427 -4.49 5.61 -16.48
CA ALA A 427 -5.85 6.11 -16.62
C ALA A 427 -6.69 5.30 -17.63
N ARG A 428 -6.11 4.88 -18.76
CA ARG A 428 -6.78 4.00 -19.75
C ARG A 428 -7.12 2.64 -19.15
N ILE A 429 -6.17 2.02 -18.42
CA ILE A 429 -6.43 0.76 -17.72
C ILE A 429 -7.56 0.94 -16.71
N ALA A 430 -7.52 2.00 -15.90
CA ALA A 430 -8.55 2.27 -14.91
C ALA A 430 -9.94 2.49 -15.54
N CYS A 431 -10.02 3.23 -16.65
CA CYS A 431 -11.28 3.41 -17.37
C CYS A 431 -11.80 2.08 -17.93
N ALA A 432 -10.95 1.31 -18.61
CA ALA A 432 -11.35 0.05 -19.22
C ALA A 432 -11.76 -0.99 -18.16
N PHE A 433 -11.01 -1.07 -17.04
CA PHE A 433 -11.37 -1.87 -15.88
C PHE A 433 -12.75 -1.50 -15.34
N ALA A 434 -12.96 -0.21 -15.04
CA ALA A 434 -14.21 0.28 -14.49
C ALA A 434 -15.40 -0.03 -15.42
N LEU A 435 -15.24 0.22 -16.73
CA LEU A 435 -16.30 -0.01 -17.72
C LEU A 435 -16.59 -1.49 -17.96
N THR A 436 -15.57 -2.34 -17.98
CA THR A 436 -15.74 -3.80 -18.14
C THR A 436 -16.45 -4.41 -16.94
N VAL A 437 -16.04 -4.06 -15.72
CA VAL A 437 -16.66 -4.60 -14.50
C VAL A 437 -18.06 -4.03 -14.27
N ALA A 438 -18.30 -2.76 -14.63
CA ALA A 438 -19.59 -2.12 -14.41
C ALA A 438 -20.69 -2.68 -15.33
N ALA A 439 -20.33 -3.13 -16.53
CA ALA A 439 -21.28 -3.68 -17.51
C ALA A 439 -20.64 -4.81 -18.33
N PRO A 440 -20.39 -6.00 -17.72
CA PRO A 440 -19.77 -7.11 -18.42
C PRO A 440 -20.73 -7.68 -19.46
N ALA A 441 -20.26 -7.82 -20.70
CA ALA A 441 -20.96 -8.56 -21.74
C ALA A 441 -20.72 -10.07 -21.59
N ALA A 442 -21.58 -10.89 -22.19
CA ALA A 442 -21.42 -12.34 -22.18
C ALA A 442 -20.07 -12.80 -22.78
N ASP A 443 -19.52 -12.04 -23.72
CA ASP A 443 -18.20 -12.30 -24.30
C ASP A 443 -17.07 -11.98 -23.32
N ASP A 444 -17.16 -10.86 -22.59
CA ASP A 444 -16.19 -10.49 -21.56
C ASP A 444 -16.06 -11.62 -20.51
N LEU A 445 -17.19 -12.21 -20.09
CA LEU A 445 -17.22 -13.31 -19.12
C LEU A 445 -16.57 -14.60 -19.65
N ARG A 446 -16.83 -14.95 -20.91
CA ARG A 446 -16.21 -16.12 -21.54
C ARG A 446 -14.71 -15.93 -21.70
N THR A 447 -14.29 -14.75 -22.15
CA THR A 447 -12.88 -14.41 -22.31
C THR A 447 -12.16 -14.45 -20.97
N LEU A 448 -12.69 -13.83 -19.92
CA LEU A 448 -12.08 -13.86 -18.59
C LEU A 448 -11.95 -15.27 -18.02
N ALA A 449 -13.00 -16.10 -18.12
CA ALA A 449 -12.95 -17.47 -17.64
C ALA A 449 -11.92 -18.31 -18.41
N ALA A 450 -11.87 -18.17 -19.74
CA ALA A 450 -10.88 -18.85 -20.59
C ALA A 450 -9.43 -18.37 -20.32
N GLU A 451 -9.25 -17.09 -20.00
CA GLU A 451 -7.94 -16.53 -19.62
C GLU A 451 -7.45 -17.08 -18.28
N ILE A 452 -8.34 -17.15 -17.27
CA ILE A 452 -8.04 -17.77 -15.98
C ILE A 452 -7.66 -19.23 -16.17
N GLU A 453 -8.42 -19.99 -16.95
CA GLU A 453 -8.11 -21.38 -17.28
C GLU A 453 -6.73 -21.49 -17.96
N ALA A 454 -6.51 -20.76 -19.05
CA ALA A 454 -5.28 -20.84 -19.83
C ALA A 454 -4.05 -20.46 -18.99
N ARG A 455 -4.18 -19.48 -18.09
CA ARG A 455 -3.12 -19.06 -17.17
C ARG A 455 -2.88 -20.07 -16.08
N THR A 456 -3.93 -20.66 -15.52
CA THR A 456 -3.81 -21.75 -14.55
C THR A 456 -3.08 -22.94 -15.16
N ARG A 457 -3.44 -23.36 -16.38
CA ARG A 457 -2.72 -24.42 -17.10
C ARG A 457 -1.23 -24.10 -17.27
N ARG A 458 -0.87 -22.85 -17.61
CA ARG A 458 0.55 -22.43 -17.68
C ARG A 458 1.26 -22.52 -16.33
N ARG A 459 0.62 -22.03 -15.26
CA ARG A 459 1.16 -22.10 -13.89
C ARG A 459 1.35 -23.56 -13.44
N LEU A 460 0.40 -24.44 -13.75
CA LEU A 460 0.49 -25.86 -13.44
C LEU A 460 1.65 -26.55 -14.17
N ARG A 461 1.86 -26.25 -15.46
CA ARG A 461 3.03 -26.77 -16.19
C ARG A 461 4.34 -26.26 -15.58
N ALA A 462 4.43 -24.96 -15.30
CA ALA A 462 5.61 -24.37 -14.66
C ALA A 462 5.87 -24.94 -13.25
N ALA A 463 4.82 -25.38 -12.55
CA ALA A 463 4.97 -26.01 -11.24
C ALA A 463 5.74 -27.33 -11.30
N LEU A 464 5.71 -28.06 -12.42
CA LEU A 464 6.45 -29.31 -12.57
C LEU A 464 7.97 -29.11 -12.55
N ASP A 465 8.43 -27.93 -12.96
CA ASP A 465 9.85 -27.55 -12.95
C ASP A 465 10.29 -26.97 -11.59
N SER A 466 9.38 -26.83 -10.63
CA SER A 466 9.67 -26.31 -9.29
C SER A 466 10.44 -27.35 -8.45
N PRO A 467 11.33 -26.93 -7.53
CA PRO A 467 11.94 -27.83 -6.54
C PRO A 467 10.92 -28.59 -5.68
N GLN A 468 9.70 -28.07 -5.54
CA GLN A 468 8.61 -28.69 -4.79
C GLN A 468 7.35 -28.76 -5.68
N PRO A 469 7.32 -29.70 -6.66
CA PRO A 469 6.33 -29.65 -7.74
C PRO A 469 4.91 -29.94 -7.28
N LEU A 470 4.70 -30.87 -6.35
CA LEU A 470 3.39 -31.17 -5.76
C LEU A 470 2.77 -29.92 -5.11
N ARG A 471 3.59 -29.19 -4.36
CA ARG A 471 3.20 -27.99 -3.63
C ARG A 471 2.88 -26.84 -4.57
N ALA A 472 3.78 -26.55 -5.50
CA ALA A 472 3.57 -25.52 -6.51
C ALA A 472 2.31 -25.82 -7.37
N ALA A 473 2.05 -27.09 -7.71
CA ALA A 473 0.87 -27.48 -8.47
C ALA A 473 -0.42 -27.28 -7.66
N ARG A 474 -0.41 -27.56 -6.35
CA ARG A 474 -1.55 -27.28 -5.45
C ARG A 474 -1.85 -25.80 -5.35
N ALA A 475 -0.84 -24.97 -5.11
CA ALA A 475 -1.00 -23.52 -5.04
C ALA A 475 -1.54 -22.97 -6.36
N ALA A 476 -1.00 -23.42 -7.50
CA ALA A 476 -1.48 -23.03 -8.83
C ALA A 476 -2.94 -23.48 -9.10
N ARG A 477 -3.31 -24.71 -8.71
CA ARG A 477 -4.68 -25.21 -8.83
C ARG A 477 -5.65 -24.43 -7.95
N LEU A 478 -5.29 -24.17 -6.69
CA LEU A 478 -6.08 -23.39 -5.76
C LEU A 478 -6.27 -21.94 -6.25
N ALA A 479 -5.21 -21.31 -6.77
CA ALA A 479 -5.29 -19.98 -7.38
C ALA A 479 -6.29 -19.92 -8.54
N GLY A 480 -6.25 -20.90 -9.44
CA GLY A 480 -7.20 -20.96 -10.56
C GLY A 480 -8.65 -21.09 -10.09
N HIS A 481 -8.92 -21.98 -9.14
CA HIS A 481 -10.27 -22.16 -8.60
C HIS A 481 -10.77 -20.92 -7.86
N THR A 482 -9.91 -20.30 -7.05
CA THR A 482 -10.24 -19.07 -6.33
C THR A 482 -10.52 -17.93 -7.31
N ALA A 483 -9.72 -17.81 -8.37
CA ALA A 483 -9.93 -16.82 -9.43
C ALA A 483 -11.23 -17.03 -10.19
N LEU A 484 -11.58 -18.27 -10.57
CA LEU A 484 -12.86 -18.58 -11.19
C LEU A 484 -14.04 -18.28 -10.27
N ALA A 485 -13.97 -18.70 -9.00
CA ALA A 485 -15.02 -18.44 -8.01
C ALA A 485 -15.23 -16.93 -7.79
N SER A 486 -14.17 -16.13 -7.87
CA SER A 486 -14.28 -14.68 -7.72
C SER A 486 -15.15 -13.99 -8.80
N LEU A 487 -15.36 -14.62 -9.97
CA LEU A 487 -16.23 -14.09 -11.01
C LEU A 487 -17.71 -14.02 -10.57
N ASP A 488 -18.14 -14.84 -9.60
CA ASP A 488 -19.50 -14.81 -9.04
C ASP A 488 -19.87 -13.43 -8.48
N ARG A 489 -18.87 -12.61 -8.13
CA ARG A 489 -19.09 -11.22 -7.70
C ARG A 489 -19.69 -10.34 -8.79
N LEU A 490 -19.42 -10.61 -10.06
CA LEU A 490 -20.02 -9.91 -11.20
C LEU A 490 -21.53 -10.17 -11.32
N ALA A 491 -22.06 -11.17 -10.60
CA ALA A 491 -23.47 -11.49 -10.52
C ALA A 491 -24.17 -10.95 -9.25
N ILE A 492 -23.46 -10.32 -8.31
CA ILE A 492 -24.04 -9.83 -7.06
C ILE A 492 -25.24 -8.91 -7.32
N GLY A 493 -26.36 -9.18 -6.64
CA GLY A 493 -27.60 -8.42 -6.71
C GLY A 493 -28.42 -8.58 -8.00
N LEU A 494 -27.91 -9.23 -9.04
CA LEU A 494 -28.66 -9.42 -10.29
C LEU A 494 -29.76 -10.48 -10.11
N ASP A 495 -30.87 -10.36 -10.83
CA ASP A 495 -31.92 -11.38 -10.87
C ASP A 495 -31.44 -12.71 -11.44
N ALA A 496 -32.06 -13.82 -11.02
CA ALA A 496 -31.71 -15.16 -11.49
C ALA A 496 -31.81 -15.32 -13.02
N ALA A 497 -32.73 -14.59 -13.66
CA ALA A 497 -32.93 -14.59 -15.11
C ALA A 497 -31.99 -13.61 -15.86
N HIS A 498 -31.17 -12.85 -15.15
CA HIS A 498 -30.31 -11.85 -15.78
C HIS A 498 -29.27 -12.52 -16.70
N PRO A 499 -29.09 -12.09 -17.97
CA PRO A 499 -28.23 -12.76 -18.94
C PRO A 499 -26.78 -12.96 -18.47
N VAL A 500 -26.23 -11.99 -17.73
CA VAL A 500 -24.89 -12.07 -17.10
C VAL A 500 -24.76 -13.31 -16.21
N ARG A 501 -25.78 -13.67 -15.41
CA ARG A 501 -25.70 -14.86 -14.54
C ARG A 501 -25.60 -16.15 -15.35
N ALA A 502 -26.42 -16.27 -16.40
CA ALA A 502 -26.42 -17.45 -17.25
C ALA A 502 -25.09 -17.60 -18.00
N ALA A 503 -24.61 -16.50 -18.60
CA ALA A 503 -23.33 -16.46 -19.29
C ALA A 503 -22.16 -16.76 -18.36
N LEU A 504 -22.16 -16.19 -17.16
CA LEU A 504 -21.14 -16.41 -16.14
C LEU A 504 -21.08 -17.89 -15.72
N ARG A 505 -22.23 -18.47 -15.35
CA ARG A 505 -22.29 -19.88 -14.91
C ARG A 505 -21.77 -20.82 -15.99
N ALA A 506 -22.14 -20.59 -17.24
CA ALA A 506 -21.67 -21.41 -18.36
C ALA A 506 -20.15 -21.26 -18.58
N ALA A 507 -19.63 -20.03 -18.52
CA ALA A 507 -18.22 -19.75 -18.69
C ALA A 507 -17.36 -20.35 -17.56
N VAL A 508 -17.78 -20.18 -16.30
CA VAL A 508 -17.08 -20.73 -15.13
C VAL A 508 -17.05 -22.25 -15.14
N LEU A 509 -18.17 -22.91 -15.45
CA LEU A 509 -18.23 -24.37 -15.51
C LEU A 509 -17.28 -24.91 -16.59
N ALA A 510 -17.33 -24.33 -17.80
CA ALA A 510 -16.46 -24.76 -18.89
C ALA A 510 -14.97 -24.59 -18.56
N ALA A 511 -14.60 -23.45 -17.95
CA ALA A 511 -13.22 -23.20 -17.54
C ALA A 511 -12.75 -24.12 -16.41
N ALA A 512 -13.61 -24.40 -15.43
CA ALA A 512 -13.31 -25.32 -14.34
C ALA A 512 -13.10 -26.75 -14.85
N ASP A 513 -14.00 -27.24 -15.71
CA ASP A 513 -13.87 -28.56 -16.34
C ASP A 513 -12.58 -28.67 -17.16
N GLY A 514 -12.25 -27.61 -17.90
CA GLY A 514 -11.01 -27.55 -18.68
C GLY A 514 -9.75 -27.51 -17.82
N MET A 515 -9.78 -26.80 -16.68
CA MET A 515 -8.68 -26.79 -15.71
C MET A 515 -8.47 -28.17 -15.08
N GLU A 516 -9.55 -28.80 -14.59
CA GLU A 516 -9.50 -30.10 -13.92
C GLU A 516 -9.12 -31.21 -14.90
N GLY A 517 -9.70 -31.21 -16.11
CA GLY A 517 -9.31 -32.14 -17.16
C GLY A 517 -7.84 -32.04 -17.53
N HIS A 518 -7.27 -30.83 -17.59
CA HIS A 518 -5.83 -30.65 -17.80
C HIS A 518 -5.00 -31.14 -16.60
N PHE A 519 -5.44 -30.85 -15.37
CA PHE A 519 -4.75 -31.32 -14.17
C PHE A 519 -4.70 -32.85 -14.13
N ASP A 520 -5.83 -33.52 -14.27
CA ASP A 520 -5.94 -34.98 -14.17
C ASP A 520 -5.19 -35.71 -15.29
N SER A 521 -5.22 -35.18 -16.51
CA SER A 521 -4.63 -35.86 -17.68
C SER A 521 -3.15 -35.56 -17.89
N GLU A 522 -2.67 -34.35 -17.57
CA GLU A 522 -1.30 -33.92 -17.90
C GLU A 522 -0.44 -33.63 -16.66
N ILE A 523 -1.02 -33.17 -15.56
CA ILE A 523 -0.25 -32.71 -14.39
C ILE A 523 -0.14 -33.82 -13.35
N ALA A 524 -1.26 -34.32 -12.83
CA ALA A 524 -1.32 -35.33 -11.79
C ALA A 524 -0.47 -36.59 -12.09
N PRO A 525 -0.43 -37.13 -13.34
CA PRO A 525 0.38 -38.30 -13.65
C PRO A 525 1.90 -38.06 -13.59
N THR A 526 2.32 -36.79 -13.65
CA THR A 526 3.74 -36.39 -13.63
C THR A 526 4.22 -35.96 -12.24
N LEU A 527 3.29 -35.73 -11.31
CA LEU A 527 3.62 -35.35 -9.95
C LEU A 527 4.24 -36.55 -9.20
N PRO A 528 5.18 -36.30 -8.27
CA PRO A 528 5.70 -37.35 -7.42
C PRO A 528 4.55 -37.93 -6.58
N VAL A 529 4.62 -39.24 -6.32
CA VAL A 529 3.64 -39.92 -5.46
C VAL A 529 3.61 -39.21 -4.12
N GLU A 530 2.42 -38.73 -3.77
CA GLU A 530 2.19 -38.05 -2.51
C GLU A 530 2.44 -39.04 -1.35
N PRO A 531 3.34 -38.74 -0.40
CA PRO A 531 3.31 -39.46 0.86
C PRO A 531 1.94 -39.19 1.48
N VAL A 532 1.23 -40.26 1.88
CA VAL A 532 -0.11 -40.21 2.52
C VAL A 532 -0.25 -38.90 3.29
N PRO A 533 -1.28 -38.07 2.99
CA PRO A 533 -1.45 -36.78 3.65
C PRO A 533 -1.23 -36.97 5.13
N ALA A 534 -0.27 -36.25 5.72
CA ALA A 534 -0.15 -36.24 7.17
C ALA A 534 -1.55 -35.87 7.68
N ALA A 535 -2.14 -36.72 8.52
CA ALA A 535 -3.42 -36.41 9.14
C ALA A 535 -3.39 -34.95 9.61
N ALA A 536 -4.48 -34.21 9.41
CA ALA A 536 -4.57 -32.79 9.76
C ALA A 536 -3.84 -32.55 11.08
N ARG A 537 -2.71 -31.85 11.01
CA ARG A 537 -1.84 -31.72 12.18
C ARG A 537 -2.66 -31.04 13.26
N PRO A 538 -2.78 -31.63 14.46
CA PRO A 538 -3.51 -30.97 15.53
C PRO A 538 -2.86 -29.62 15.78
N GLY A 539 -3.67 -28.58 15.84
CA GLY A 539 -3.19 -27.21 15.99
C GLY A 539 -4.32 -26.30 16.44
N ARG A 540 -3.95 -25.19 17.07
CA ARG A 540 -4.93 -24.19 17.52
C ARG A 540 -5.51 -23.47 16.30
N VAL A 541 -6.77 -23.04 16.42
CA VAL A 541 -7.46 -22.33 15.33
C VAL A 541 -7.67 -20.88 15.73
N PRO A 542 -7.00 -19.91 15.08
CA PRO A 542 -7.24 -18.50 15.33
C PRO A 542 -8.57 -18.08 14.69
N VAL A 543 -9.34 -17.28 15.42
CA VAL A 543 -10.61 -16.67 15.00
C VAL A 543 -10.44 -15.16 15.04
N ARG A 544 -10.55 -14.54 13.87
CA ARG A 544 -10.46 -13.08 13.74
C ARG A 544 -11.71 -12.41 14.34
N LEU A 545 -11.48 -11.38 15.15
CA LEU A 545 -12.53 -10.47 15.62
C LEU A 545 -12.59 -9.21 14.73
N GLN A 546 -11.43 -8.75 14.26
CA GLN A 546 -11.30 -7.69 13.25
C GLN A 546 -11.45 -8.25 11.82
N ARG A 547 -12.24 -7.56 10.99
CA ARG A 547 -12.57 -7.95 9.59
C ARG A 547 -11.81 -7.16 8.51
N THR A 548 -10.70 -6.58 8.91
CA THR A 548 -9.73 -5.83 8.09
C THR A 548 -8.33 -6.32 8.42
N PRO A 549 -7.30 -6.04 7.59
CA PRO A 549 -5.93 -6.42 7.87
C PRO A 549 -5.41 -5.80 9.17
N ILE A 550 -4.42 -6.44 9.79
CA ILE A 550 -3.59 -5.76 10.80
C ILE A 550 -2.77 -4.70 10.07
N VAL A 551 -2.83 -3.45 10.54
CA VAL A 551 -2.18 -2.31 9.86
C VAL A 551 -0.65 -2.46 9.94
N PRO A 552 0.09 -2.35 8.83
CA PRO A 552 1.57 -2.46 8.84
C PRO A 552 2.24 -1.42 9.73
N MET A 553 1.63 -0.25 9.89
CA MET A 553 1.98 0.72 10.91
C MET A 553 1.37 0.30 12.25
N LEU A 554 2.07 -0.59 12.99
CA LEU A 554 1.58 -1.17 14.24
C LEU A 554 1.14 -0.15 15.29
N THR A 555 1.73 1.04 15.32
CA THR A 555 1.29 2.12 16.22
C THR A 555 -0.12 2.61 15.91
N HIS A 556 -0.58 2.48 14.66
CA HIS A 556 -1.96 2.73 14.26
C HIS A 556 -2.86 1.50 14.41
N GLN A 557 -2.36 0.35 14.85
CA GLN A 557 -3.19 -0.81 15.12
C GLN A 557 -3.80 -0.71 16.53
N SER A 558 -5.12 -0.81 16.62
CA SER A 558 -5.83 -0.76 17.90
C SER A 558 -5.35 -1.85 18.85
N GLY A 559 -5.10 -1.47 20.11
CA GLY A 559 -4.61 -2.36 21.16
C GLY A 559 -3.10 -2.54 21.20
N PHE A 560 -2.34 -2.15 20.17
CA PHE A 560 -0.88 -2.34 20.15
C PHE A 560 -0.16 -1.57 21.26
N SER A 561 -0.44 -0.28 21.45
CA SER A 561 0.22 0.51 22.50
C SER A 561 -0.21 0.12 23.92
N ALA A 562 -1.35 -0.57 24.07
CA ALA A 562 -1.79 -1.09 25.36
C ALA A 562 -1.01 -2.35 25.78
N LEU A 563 -0.34 -3.02 24.84
CA LEU A 563 0.51 -4.17 25.16
C LEU A 563 1.66 -3.77 26.09
N PRO A 564 2.08 -4.66 27.01
CA PRO A 564 3.33 -4.49 27.75
C PRO A 564 4.53 -4.28 26.82
N HIS A 565 5.56 -3.58 27.31
CA HIS A 565 6.77 -3.29 26.51
C HIS A 565 7.42 -4.57 25.97
N ASP A 566 7.53 -5.62 26.78
CA ASP A 566 8.10 -6.91 26.38
C ASP A 566 7.26 -7.62 25.29
N ALA A 567 5.93 -7.47 25.33
CA ALA A 567 5.05 -8.01 24.29
C ALA A 567 5.21 -7.26 22.97
N ARG A 568 5.36 -5.93 23.00
CA ARG A 568 5.65 -5.14 21.79
C ARG A 568 7.02 -5.48 21.19
N GLU A 569 8.05 -5.66 22.01
CA GLU A 569 9.37 -6.08 21.53
C GLU A 569 9.33 -7.46 20.88
N ARG A 570 8.56 -8.40 21.44
CA ARG A 570 8.36 -9.73 20.81
C ARG A 570 7.62 -9.63 19.48
N PHE A 571 6.62 -8.76 19.38
CA PHE A 571 5.91 -8.53 18.12
C PHE A 571 6.86 -8.07 17.01
N VAL A 572 7.68 -7.04 17.30
CA VAL A 572 8.67 -6.52 16.35
C VAL A 572 9.72 -7.57 15.99
N ALA A 573 10.22 -8.32 17.00
CA ALA A 573 11.21 -9.36 16.76
C ALA A 573 10.69 -10.48 15.86
N LEU A 574 9.41 -10.87 15.98
CA LEU A 574 8.79 -11.85 15.09
C LEU A 574 8.75 -11.36 13.64
N GLU A 575 8.34 -10.10 13.41
CA GLU A 575 8.35 -9.50 12.07
C GLU A 575 9.77 -9.43 11.49
N GLU A 576 10.75 -8.98 12.27
CA GLU A 576 12.15 -8.92 11.82
C GLU A 576 12.70 -10.31 11.46
N GLN A 577 12.44 -11.32 12.29
CA GLN A 577 12.86 -12.71 12.03
C GLN A 577 12.20 -13.30 10.78
N ALA A 578 10.97 -12.90 10.47
CA ALA A 578 10.26 -13.30 9.26
C ALA A 578 10.66 -12.50 8.01
N GLY A 579 11.56 -11.51 8.14
CA GLY A 579 11.95 -10.61 7.04
C GLY A 579 10.94 -9.50 6.76
N GLY A 580 10.03 -9.22 7.69
CA GLY A 580 9.00 -8.17 7.63
C GLY A 580 7.60 -8.67 8.05
N TYR A 581 6.62 -7.76 8.02
CA TYR A 581 5.24 -8.04 8.42
C TYR A 581 4.46 -8.91 7.42
N LEU A 582 4.91 -9.00 6.16
CA LEU A 582 4.14 -9.58 5.06
C LEU A 582 3.74 -11.04 5.29
N ALA A 583 4.63 -11.84 5.90
CA ALA A 583 4.31 -13.23 6.23
C ALA A 583 3.13 -13.35 7.19
N PHE A 584 3.02 -12.43 8.15
CA PHE A 584 1.94 -12.38 9.12
C PHE A 584 0.66 -11.76 8.54
N GLU A 585 0.76 -10.84 7.59
CA GLU A 585 -0.40 -10.36 6.84
C GLU A 585 -1.03 -11.48 5.99
N VAL A 586 -0.20 -12.28 5.30
CA VAL A 586 -0.67 -13.49 4.59
C VAL A 586 -1.28 -14.50 5.57
N ALA A 587 -0.67 -14.69 6.75
CA ALA A 587 -1.22 -15.56 7.80
C ALA A 587 -2.60 -15.07 8.28
N TRP A 588 -2.75 -13.76 8.44
CA TRP A 588 -4.01 -13.11 8.80
C TRP A 588 -5.09 -13.33 7.74
N PHE A 589 -4.74 -13.26 6.45
CA PHE A 589 -5.67 -13.56 5.36
C PHE A 589 -6.10 -15.03 5.37
N ALA A 590 -5.18 -15.94 5.67
CA ALA A 590 -5.45 -17.36 5.75
C ALA A 590 -6.33 -17.76 6.97
N ALA A 591 -6.34 -16.96 8.04
CA ALA A 591 -7.11 -17.23 9.26
C ALA A 591 -8.62 -16.99 9.09
N ASN A 592 -9.35 -17.99 8.60
CA ASN A 592 -10.79 -17.93 8.38
C ASN A 592 -11.65 -18.40 9.58
N GLY A 593 -11.04 -18.72 10.73
CA GLY A 593 -11.74 -19.29 11.89
C GLY A 593 -11.93 -20.82 11.84
N GLU A 594 -11.48 -21.47 10.78
CA GLU A 594 -11.56 -22.92 10.58
C GLU A 594 -10.18 -23.57 10.48
N ARG A 595 -9.23 -22.91 9.80
CA ARG A 595 -7.86 -23.40 9.58
C ARG A 595 -7.03 -23.39 10.87
N ALA A 596 -6.35 -24.51 11.13
CA ALA A 596 -5.37 -24.59 12.20
C ALA A 596 -4.04 -23.96 11.77
N ILE A 597 -3.21 -23.57 12.75
CA ILE A 597 -1.90 -22.94 12.48
C ILE A 597 -1.03 -23.72 11.47
N PRO A 598 -0.91 -25.05 11.52
CA PRO A 598 -0.10 -25.78 10.53
C PRO A 598 -0.59 -25.60 9.08
N GLU A 599 -1.91 -25.51 8.86
CA GLU A 599 -2.49 -25.24 7.53
C GLU A 599 -2.22 -23.79 7.11
N ILE A 600 -2.33 -22.84 8.03
CA ILE A 600 -1.98 -21.44 7.78
C ILE A 600 -0.49 -21.33 7.40
N ALA A 601 0.40 -22.01 8.11
CA ALA A 601 1.84 -22.04 7.85
C ALA A 601 2.16 -22.65 6.48
N GLU A 602 1.40 -23.63 6.00
CA GLU A 602 1.51 -24.15 4.63
C GLU A 602 1.19 -23.07 3.59
N LEU A 603 0.07 -22.36 3.75
CA LEU A 603 -0.33 -21.28 2.84
C LEU A 603 0.65 -20.10 2.83
N VAL A 604 1.15 -19.71 4.00
CA VAL A 604 2.17 -18.64 4.15
C VAL A 604 3.47 -19.02 3.45
N ARG A 605 3.94 -20.25 3.66
CA ARG A 605 5.11 -20.74 2.94
C ARG A 605 4.85 -20.79 1.44
N ASP A 606 3.64 -21.13 0.98
CA ASP A 606 3.34 -21.27 -0.47
C ASP A 606 3.49 -19.93 -1.20
N GLU A 607 3.30 -18.83 -0.50
CA GLU A 607 3.63 -17.47 -0.97
C GLU A 607 5.13 -17.14 -0.95
N GLY A 608 5.96 -17.99 -0.35
CA GLY A 608 7.41 -17.85 -0.28
C GLY A 608 7.94 -17.30 1.04
N HIS A 609 7.13 -17.31 2.10
CA HIS A 609 7.52 -16.85 3.43
C HIS A 609 7.84 -18.04 4.35
N GLU A 610 9.09 -18.16 4.78
CA GLU A 610 9.51 -19.23 5.71
C GLU A 610 9.23 -18.81 7.15
N VAL A 611 8.01 -19.06 7.63
CA VAL A 611 7.61 -18.85 9.04
C VAL A 611 7.09 -20.16 9.63
N GLY A 612 7.58 -20.52 10.81
CA GLY A 612 7.21 -21.75 11.51
C GLY A 612 5.94 -21.61 12.35
N ASP A 613 5.32 -22.76 12.67
CA ASP A 613 4.08 -22.86 13.44
C ASP A 613 4.17 -22.12 14.79
N GLU A 614 5.29 -22.24 15.52
CA GLU A 614 5.51 -21.58 16.82
C GLU A 614 5.47 -20.05 16.72
N ALA A 615 6.11 -19.48 15.69
CA ALA A 615 6.13 -18.03 15.46
C ALA A 615 4.74 -17.50 15.11
N LEU A 616 3.96 -18.26 14.33
CA LEU A 616 2.57 -17.93 14.03
C LEU A 616 1.68 -18.03 15.27
N GLU A 617 1.86 -19.06 16.10
CA GLU A 617 1.12 -19.19 17.36
C GLU A 617 1.39 -18.03 18.32
N GLU A 618 2.66 -17.63 18.46
CA GLU A 618 3.02 -16.47 19.28
C GLU A 618 2.44 -15.18 18.71
N TRP A 619 2.56 -14.95 17.40
CA TRP A 619 2.00 -13.78 16.75
C TRP A 619 0.48 -13.68 16.94
N PHE A 620 -0.27 -14.76 16.70
CA PHE A 620 -1.71 -14.77 16.94
C PHE A 620 -2.08 -14.63 18.43
N ALA A 621 -1.22 -15.07 19.35
CA ALA A 621 -1.42 -14.81 20.78
C ALA A 621 -1.29 -13.31 21.11
N LEU A 622 -0.27 -12.63 20.57
CA LEU A 622 -0.10 -11.19 20.74
C LEU A 622 -1.26 -10.40 20.11
N VAL A 623 -1.70 -10.80 18.92
CA VAL A 623 -2.88 -10.20 18.25
C VAL A 623 -4.18 -10.46 19.03
N ALA A 624 -4.27 -11.59 19.75
CA ALA A 624 -5.39 -11.85 20.66
C ALA A 624 -5.33 -10.98 21.93
N GLU A 625 -4.14 -10.71 22.47
CA GLU A 625 -3.94 -9.75 23.57
C GLU A 625 -4.34 -8.33 23.17
N MET A 626 -4.14 -7.96 21.90
CA MET A 626 -4.63 -6.70 21.32
C MET A 626 -6.16 -6.65 21.15
N GLY A 627 -6.86 -7.78 21.31
CA GLY A 627 -8.30 -7.89 21.12
C GLY A 627 -8.75 -8.01 19.66
N ALA A 628 -7.82 -8.19 18.71
CA ALA A 628 -8.14 -8.32 17.29
C ALA A 628 -8.45 -9.77 16.86
N ALA A 629 -8.05 -10.76 17.67
CA ALA A 629 -8.34 -12.17 17.45
C ALA A 629 -8.64 -12.90 18.77
N ARG A 630 -9.06 -14.16 18.66
CA ARG A 630 -9.15 -15.12 19.78
C ARG A 630 -8.85 -16.53 19.27
N TRP A 631 -8.73 -17.49 20.18
CA TRP A 631 -8.65 -18.90 19.82
C TRP A 631 -10.04 -19.53 19.81
N ARG A 632 -10.25 -20.51 18.91
CA ARG A 632 -11.43 -21.36 18.94
C ARG A 632 -11.38 -22.24 20.19
N GLU A 633 -12.49 -22.29 20.92
CA GLU A 633 -12.66 -23.10 22.14
C GLU A 633 -12.67 -24.61 21.84
#